data_AF-A0A1V8Z6H2-F1
#
_entry.id   AF-A0A1V8Z6H2-F1
#
_cell.length_a   1.000
_cell.length_b   1.000
_cell.length_c   1.000
_cell.angle_alpha   90.00
_cell.angle_beta   90.00
_cell.angle_gamma   90.00
#
_symmetry.space_group_name_H-M   'P 1'
#
loop_
_entity.id
_entity.type
_entity.pdbx_description
1 polymer ?
#
loop_
_entity_poly.entity_id
_entity_poly.type
_entity_poly.pdbx_seq_one_letter_code
_entity_poly.pdbx_strand_id
1 'polypeptide(L)'
;MIFLVIGAIFFLIGFVFLILPSKKINFIYGYRSYLAKQNERNWQYAQKICTRYFLLFGGVMTLIGILLKWQGWTNFFLLEMIAIPWFIVPIFGLIEEKLQQFDEQHRGEDNEYSND
;
A
#
# COMPACT_ATOMS: atom_id res chain seq x y z
N MET A 1 14.34 -6.68 -14.77
CA MET A 1 14.83 -6.42 -13.39
C MET A 1 14.05 -5.34 -12.64
N ILE A 2 13.18 -4.58 -13.31
CA ILE A 2 12.39 -3.51 -12.70
C ILE A 2 11.43 -4.09 -11.65
N PHE A 3 10.81 -5.24 -11.92
CA PHE A 3 9.95 -5.94 -10.97
C PHE A 3 10.65 -6.27 -9.65
N LEU A 4 11.92 -6.71 -9.72
CA LEU A 4 12.72 -7.01 -8.55
C LEU A 4 12.95 -5.76 -7.70
N VAL A 5 13.40 -4.67 -8.33
CA VAL A 5 13.75 -3.43 -7.63
C VAL A 5 12.50 -2.77 -7.03
N ILE A 6 11.45 -2.60 -7.83
CA ILE A 6 10.21 -1.98 -7.37
C ILE A 6 9.51 -2.85 -6.32
N GLY A 7 9.46 -4.16 -6.54
CA GLY A 7 8.94 -5.11 -5.56
C GLY A 7 9.69 -5.02 -4.23
N ALA A 8 11.02 -4.99 -4.27
CA ALA A 8 11.84 -4.91 -3.06
C ALA A 8 11.63 -3.58 -2.32
N ILE A 9 11.47 -2.46 -3.04
CA ILE A 9 11.14 -1.16 -2.45
C ILE A 9 9.78 -1.22 -1.75
N PHE A 10 8.73 -1.72 -2.42
CA PHE A 10 7.41 -1.85 -1.78
C PHE A 10 7.47 -2.76 -0.56
N PHE A 11 8.17 -3.88 -0.66
CA PHE A 11 8.33 -4.81 0.47
C PHE A 11 9.04 -4.15 1.65
N LEU A 12 10.13 -3.40 1.39
CA LEU A 12 10.86 -2.67 2.42
C LEU A 12 10.00 -1.58 3.06
N ILE A 13 9.25 -0.81 2.28
CA ILE A 13 8.33 0.21 2.83
C ILE A 13 7.26 -0.47 3.70
N GLY A 14 6.66 -1.55 3.21
CA GLY A 14 5.70 -2.35 3.98
C GLY A 14 6.31 -2.88 5.28
N PHE A 15 7.56 -3.32 5.25
CA PHE A 15 8.27 -3.82 6.43
C PHE A 15 8.55 -2.69 7.45
N VAL A 16 8.97 -1.51 6.98
CA VAL A 16 9.14 -0.32 7.83
C VAL A 16 7.81 0.07 8.47
N PHE A 17 6.72 0.05 7.70
CA PHE A 17 5.39 0.39 8.21
C PHE A 17 4.86 -0.65 9.21
N LEU A 18 5.27 -1.92 9.08
CA LEU A 18 4.95 -2.98 10.02
C LEU A 18 5.62 -2.76 11.38
N ILE A 19 6.90 -2.36 11.38
CA ILE A 19 7.67 -2.14 12.62
C ILE A 19 7.32 -0.79 13.25
N LEU A 20 7.21 0.25 12.43
CA LEU A 20 7.00 1.64 12.85
C LEU A 20 5.71 2.20 12.23
N PRO A 21 4.52 1.71 12.63
CA PRO A 21 3.27 2.24 12.10
C PRO A 21 3.09 3.70 12.54
N SER A 22 2.75 4.57 11.60
CA SER A 22 2.36 5.95 11.89
C SER A 22 1.02 5.96 12.65
N LYS A 23 1.06 6.16 13.97
CA LYS A 23 -0.14 6.09 14.84
C LYS A 23 -1.00 7.35 14.81
N LYS A 24 -0.39 8.49 14.45
CA LYS A 24 -1.04 9.80 14.37
C LYS A 24 -0.84 10.38 12.98
N ILE A 25 -1.76 11.23 12.57
CA ILE A 25 -1.69 11.95 11.29
C ILE A 25 -0.37 12.72 11.27
N ASN A 26 0.49 12.36 10.32
CA ASN A 26 1.81 12.95 10.16
C ASN A 26 1.97 13.41 8.70
N PHE A 27 2.45 14.62 8.50
CA PHE A 27 2.63 15.15 7.15
C PHE A 27 3.84 14.54 6.42
N ILE A 28 4.83 14.05 7.18
CA ILE A 28 6.11 13.56 6.67
C ILE A 28 6.08 12.06 6.34
N TYR A 29 5.34 11.26 7.12
CA TYR A 29 5.42 9.80 7.09
C TYR A 29 4.06 9.12 7.28
N GLY A 30 3.77 8.14 6.42
CA GLY A 30 2.55 7.34 6.43
C GLY A 30 1.85 7.32 5.07
N TYR A 31 0.81 6.49 4.94
CA TYR A 31 -0.01 6.45 3.74
C TYR A 31 -0.96 7.66 3.68
N ARG A 32 -0.64 8.61 2.81
CA ARG A 32 -1.35 9.89 2.69
C ARG A 32 -2.40 9.84 1.58
N SER A 33 -3.56 9.29 1.90
CA SER A 33 -4.78 9.48 1.09
C SER A 33 -5.61 10.65 1.63
N TYR A 34 -6.50 11.19 0.79
CA TYR A 34 -7.53 12.13 1.22
C TYR A 34 -8.39 11.53 2.35
N LEU A 35 -8.90 10.30 2.16
CA LEU A 35 -9.73 9.60 3.14
C LEU A 35 -8.94 9.28 4.43
N ALA A 36 -7.66 8.95 4.29
CA ALA A 36 -6.80 8.58 5.43
C ALA A 36 -6.57 9.75 6.38
N LYS A 37 -6.59 10.99 5.87
CA LYS A 37 -6.32 12.19 6.64
C LYS A 37 -7.55 12.80 7.30
N GLN A 38 -8.77 12.28 7.05
CA GLN A 38 -9.98 12.83 7.65
C GLN A 38 -9.97 12.69 9.17
N ASN A 39 -9.78 11.46 9.66
CA ASN A 39 -9.85 11.13 11.09
C ASN A 39 -8.63 10.28 11.51
N GLU A 40 -8.25 10.33 12.79
CA GLU A 40 -7.14 9.50 13.31
C GLU A 40 -7.41 7.99 13.16
N ARG A 41 -8.69 7.59 13.28
CA ARG A 41 -9.12 6.20 13.09
C ARG A 41 -8.86 5.72 11.66
N ASN A 42 -9.23 6.54 10.67
CA ASN A 42 -8.97 6.26 9.25
C ASN A 42 -7.48 6.24 8.96
N TRP A 43 -6.71 7.14 9.57
CA TRP A 43 -5.25 7.15 9.42
C TRP A 43 -4.61 5.84 9.90
N GLN A 44 -4.98 5.38 11.09
CA GLN A 44 -4.46 4.13 11.64
C GLN A 44 -4.89 2.92 10.79
N TYR A 45 -6.14 2.90 10.32
CA TYR A 45 -6.63 1.86 9.43
C TYR A 45 -5.89 1.85 8.09
N ALA A 46 -5.72 3.02 7.47
CA ALA A 46 -4.98 3.21 6.23
C ALA A 46 -3.53 2.72 6.37
N GLN A 47 -2.86 3.02 7.48
CA GLN A 47 -1.50 2.56 7.72
C GLN A 47 -1.44 1.03 7.88
N LYS A 48 -2.42 0.43 8.54
CA LYS A 48 -2.51 -1.03 8.71
C LYS A 48 -2.77 -1.75 7.38
N ILE A 49 -3.68 -1.23 6.56
CA ILE A 49 -4.04 -1.86 5.29
C ILE A 49 -2.91 -1.69 4.27
N CYS A 50 -2.32 -0.50 4.13
CA CYS A 50 -1.23 -0.26 3.18
C CYS A 50 0.00 -1.11 3.51
N THR A 51 0.33 -1.30 4.79
CA THR A 51 1.40 -2.22 5.25
C THR A 51 1.20 -3.62 4.69
N ARG A 52 -0.01 -4.17 4.80
CA ARG A 52 -0.33 -5.53 4.34
C ARG A 52 -0.22 -5.65 2.83
N TYR A 53 -0.78 -4.69 2.11
CA TYR A 53 -0.74 -4.67 0.64
C TYR A 53 0.69 -4.49 0.10
N PHE A 54 1.47 -3.58 0.67
CA PHE A 54 2.86 -3.36 0.26
C PHE A 54 3.77 -4.57 0.55
N LEU A 55 3.58 -5.25 1.68
CA LEU A 55 4.28 -6.51 1.97
C LEU A 55 3.87 -7.62 1.00
N LEU A 56 2.57 -7.82 0.77
CA LEU A 56 2.08 -8.88 -0.10
C LEU A 56 2.51 -8.68 -1.55
N PHE A 57 2.14 -7.54 -2.14
CA PHE A 57 2.43 -7.27 -3.55
C PHE A 57 3.91 -7.02 -3.78
N GLY A 58 4.59 -6.31 -2.88
CA GLY A 58 6.04 -6.14 -2.94
C GLY A 58 6.78 -7.47 -2.86
N GLY A 59 6.35 -8.38 -1.98
CA GLY A 59 6.90 -9.73 -1.87
C GLY A 59 6.69 -10.54 -3.15
N VAL A 60 5.47 -10.57 -3.69
CA VAL A 60 5.15 -11.26 -4.94
C VAL A 60 5.97 -10.71 -6.11
N MET A 61 6.05 -9.39 -6.28
CA MET A 61 6.84 -8.75 -7.34
C MET A 61 8.33 -9.05 -7.20
N THR A 62 8.86 -9.06 -5.96
CA THR A 62 10.25 -9.41 -5.68
C THR A 62 10.54 -10.86 -6.06
N LEU A 63 9.67 -11.79 -5.67
CA LEU A 63 9.80 -13.21 -6.00
C LEU A 63 9.77 -13.44 -7.51
N ILE A 64 8.83 -12.82 -8.24
CA ILE A 64 8.79 -12.87 -9.71
C ILE A 64 10.09 -12.33 -10.30
N GLY A 65 10.58 -11.20 -9.80
CA GLY A 65 11.84 -10.61 -10.25
C GLY A 65 13.06 -11.51 -10.02
N ILE A 66 13.11 -12.22 -8.89
CA ILE A 66 14.17 -13.19 -8.57
C ILE A 66 14.09 -14.40 -9.52
N LEU A 67 12.89 -14.93 -9.78
CA LEU A 67 12.68 -16.06 -10.68
C LEU A 67 13.10 -15.71 -12.13
N LEU A 68 12.70 -14.54 -12.62
CA LEU A 68 13.12 -14.05 -13.95
C LEU A 68 14.64 -13.91 -14.05
N LYS A 69 15.29 -13.41 -12.99
CA LYS A 69 16.75 -13.31 -12.93
C LYS A 69 17.41 -14.68 -12.97
N TRP A 70 16.89 -15.63 -12.18
CA TRP A 70 17.44 -16.98 -12.08
C TRP A 70 17.35 -17.74 -13.40
N GLN A 71 16.26 -17.58 -14.15
CA GLN A 71 16.07 -18.17 -15.48
C GLN A 71 16.89 -17.47 -16.59
N GLY A 72 17.62 -16.39 -16.28
CA GLY A 72 18.37 -15.59 -17.26
C GLY A 72 17.49 -14.72 -18.15
N TRP A 73 16.21 -14.55 -17.82
CA TRP A 73 15.23 -13.78 -18.58
C TRP A 73 15.32 -12.29 -18.24
N THR A 74 16.49 -11.70 -18.43
CA THR A 74 16.79 -10.31 -18.02
C THR A 74 16.52 -9.27 -19.10
N ASN A 75 16.30 -9.69 -20.35
CA ASN A 75 16.21 -8.81 -21.52
C ASN A 75 14.82 -8.18 -21.73
N PHE A 76 13.82 -8.52 -20.91
CA PHE A 76 12.43 -8.10 -21.07
C PHE A 76 12.12 -6.72 -20.46
N PHE A 77 13.07 -5.76 -20.53
CA PHE A 77 12.94 -4.46 -19.87
C PHE A 77 11.67 -3.69 -20.28
N LEU A 78 11.36 -3.59 -21.58
CA LEU A 78 10.18 -2.88 -22.07
C LEU A 78 8.87 -3.54 -21.64
N LEU A 79 8.82 -4.88 -21.65
CA LEU A 79 7.65 -5.64 -21.21
C LEU A 79 7.41 -5.41 -19.71
N GLU A 80 8.46 -5.43 -18.91
CA GLU A 80 8.36 -5.14 -17.48
C GLU A 80 7.84 -3.72 -17.21
N MET A 81 8.32 -2.74 -17.97
CA MET A 81 7.89 -1.35 -17.85
C MET A 81 6.40 -1.18 -18.15
N ILE A 82 5.89 -1.84 -19.21
CA ILE A 82 4.48 -1.80 -19.58
C ILE A 82 3.62 -2.57 -18.57
N ALA A 83 4.13 -3.66 -18.00
CA ALA A 83 3.37 -4.48 -17.06
C ALA A 83 3.26 -3.85 -15.66
N ILE A 84 4.22 -3.03 -15.22
CA ILE A 84 4.24 -2.48 -13.86
C ILE A 84 2.96 -1.74 -13.44
N PRO A 85 2.37 -0.84 -14.25
CA PRO A 85 1.12 -0.18 -13.89
C PRO A 85 -0.03 -1.13 -13.56
N TRP A 86 -0.08 -2.31 -14.21
CA TRP A 86 -1.09 -3.35 -13.93
C TRP A 86 -0.92 -3.97 -12.55
N PHE A 87 0.26 -3.90 -11.95
CA PHE A 87 0.49 -4.31 -10.57
C PHE A 87 0.31 -3.14 -9.59
N ILE A 88 0.78 -1.95 -9.94
CA ILE A 88 0.77 -0.79 -9.04
C ILE A 88 -0.64 -0.23 -8.84
N VAL A 89 -1.40 -0.02 -9.92
CA VAL A 89 -2.71 0.64 -9.84
C VAL A 89 -3.69 -0.13 -8.96
N PRO A 90 -3.81 -1.48 -9.06
CA PRO A 90 -4.70 -2.23 -8.16
C PRO A 90 -4.31 -2.14 -6.68
N ILE A 91 -3.02 -2.03 -6.35
CA ILE A 91 -2.58 -1.90 -4.95
C ILE A 91 -3.22 -0.67 -4.30
N PHE A 92 -3.09 0.48 -4.96
CA PHE A 92 -3.63 1.74 -4.46
C PHE A 92 -5.16 1.74 -4.51
N GLY A 93 -5.77 1.24 -5.59
CA GLY A 93 -7.22 1.12 -5.71
C GLY A 93 -7.85 0.28 -4.58
N LEU A 94 -7.26 -0.87 -4.27
CA LEU A 94 -7.75 -1.75 -3.19
C LEU A 94 -7.55 -1.15 -1.79
N ILE A 95 -6.48 -0.37 -1.59
CA ILE A 95 -6.28 0.37 -0.34
C ILE A 95 -7.36 1.43 -0.19
N GLU A 96 -7.61 2.25 -1.21
CA GLU A 96 -8.66 3.28 -1.18
C GLU A 96 -10.06 2.69 -1.01
N GLU A 97 -10.38 1.62 -1.74
CA GLU A 97 -11.69 0.96 -1.63
C GLU A 97 -11.94 0.44 -0.22
N LYS A 98 -10.94 -0.23 0.39
CA LYS A 98 -11.06 -0.70 1.78
C LYS A 98 -11.12 0.43 2.79
N LEU A 99 -10.40 1.52 2.51
CA LEU A 99 -10.42 2.71 3.36
C LEU A 99 -11.77 3.42 3.29
N GLN A 100 -12.38 3.49 2.10
CA GLN A 100 -13.72 4.04 1.90
C GLN A 100 -14.78 3.18 2.60
N GLN A 101 -14.73 1.86 2.43
CA GLN A 101 -15.62 0.93 3.14
C GLN A 101 -15.51 1.09 4.66
N PHE A 102 -14.27 1.28 5.16
CA PHE A 102 -14.03 1.51 6.58
C PHE A 102 -14.60 2.85 7.05
N ASP A 103 -14.44 3.92 6.26
CA ASP A 103 -15.00 5.24 6.56
C ASP A 103 -16.53 5.18 6.59
N GLU A 104 -17.17 4.63 5.55
CA GLU A 104 -18.62 4.52 5.43
C GLU A 104 -19.26 3.75 6.59
N GLN A 105 -18.62 2.68 7.05
CA GLN A 105 -19.11 1.88 8.18
C GLN A 105 -19.05 2.63 9.52
N HIS A 106 -18.10 3.54 9.70
CA HIS A 106 -17.86 4.21 10.98
C HIS A 106 -18.29 5.69 10.99
N ARG A 107 -18.64 6.26 9.85
CA ARG A 107 -19.12 7.65 9.72
C ARG A 107 -20.36 7.93 10.55
N GLY A 108 -21.21 6.92 10.78
CA GLY A 108 -22.40 7.04 11.62
C GLY A 108 -22.07 7.26 13.10
N GLU A 109 -21.03 6.58 13.60
CA GLU A 109 -20.60 6.66 15.00
C GLU A 109 -20.02 8.05 15.32
N ASP A 110 -19.24 8.62 14.40
CA ASP A 110 -18.60 9.93 14.59
C ASP A 110 -19.62 11.10 14.70
N ASN A 111 -20.78 10.98 14.05
CA ASN A 111 -21.85 11.99 14.13
C ASN A 111 -22.65 11.91 15.44
N GLU A 112 -22.67 10.75 16.09
CA GLU A 112 -23.43 10.53 17.33
C GLU A 112 -22.70 11.17 18.53
N TYR A 113 -21.37 11.09 18.58
CA TYR A 113 -20.53 11.74 19.61
C TYR A 113 -20.30 13.24 19.39
N SER A 114 -20.60 13.77 18.20
CA SER A 114 -20.47 15.21 17.93
C SER A 114 -21.73 16.01 18.30
N ASN A 115 -22.82 15.34 18.67
CA ASN A 115 -24.10 15.96 19.03
C ASN A 115 -24.38 16.00 20.55
N ASP A 116 -23.42 15.54 21.38
CA ASP A 116 -23.43 15.67 22.84
C ASP A 116 -22.41 16.73 23.31
#